data_AF-A0A420MG78-F1
#
_entry.id   AF-A0A420MG78-F1
#
_cell.length_a   1.000
_cell.length_b   1.000
_cell.length_c   1.000
_cell.angle_alpha   90.00
_cell.angle_beta   90.00
_cell.angle_gamma   90.00
#
_symmetry.space_group_name_H-M   'P 1'
#
loop_
_entity.id
_entity.type
_entity.pdbx_description
1 polymer ?
#
loop_
_entity_poly.entity_id
_entity_poly.type
_entity_poly.pdbx_seq_one_letter_code
_entity_poly.pdbx_strand_id
1 'polypeptide(L)'
;MHFQWVIVAAALFEAVAAIRCSEIGWSTGRTGDGPAGLDPFDPQGRWEVVRAKDCWVRFQSYRPGQNPIDVRVTKTEFKATPEQVRGTINNYNNEGKTNIMLWLPLATKSFQYAKVVDGNLGEDFEVIEPQSSIDKDRTILSIILPSGKRKLEEVRPASADQGESSINLQRAEAVGITGLKGTISPDDWAYTTIVEAQLVMLSIYQEQEDAYFDRRHPNLRNAWITAEKADPNECVVIDFRDFVDFFLRPRPAAAS
;
A
#
# COMPACT_ATOMS: atom_id res chain seq x y z
N MET A 1 -6.61 28.87 24.06
CA MET A 1 -5.18 29.13 23.80
C MET A 1 -4.30 28.39 24.84
N HIS A 2 -4.29 27.06 24.85
CA HIS A 2 -3.54 26.29 25.87
C HIS A 2 -2.68 25.13 25.33
N PHE A 3 -2.57 24.94 24.01
CA PHE A 3 -1.83 23.81 23.44
C PHE A 3 -0.53 24.17 22.69
N GLN A 4 -0.24 25.45 22.48
CA GLN A 4 1.03 25.87 21.87
C GLN A 4 2.24 25.75 22.82
N TRP A 5 2.03 25.58 24.12
CA TRP A 5 3.12 25.49 25.10
C TRP A 5 3.69 24.08 25.28
N VAL A 6 2.94 23.02 24.97
CA VAL A 6 3.40 21.64 25.19
C VAL A 6 4.38 21.19 24.10
N ILE A 7 4.26 21.71 22.88
CA ILE A 7 5.16 21.36 21.77
C ILE A 7 6.50 22.11 21.88
N VAL A 8 6.52 23.30 22.48
CA VAL A 8 7.77 24.08 22.65
C VAL A 8 8.61 23.58 23.83
N ALA A 9 8.01 22.97 24.85
CA ALA A 9 8.76 22.42 25.99
C ALA A 9 9.50 21.10 25.66
N ALA A 10 9.00 20.32 24.68
CA ALA A 10 9.67 19.09 24.23
C ALA A 10 10.93 19.37 23.37
N ALA A 11 11.08 20.60 22.85
CA ALA A 11 12.29 21.03 22.14
C ALA A 11 13.41 21.49 23.08
N LEU A 12 13.14 21.66 24.38
CA LEU A 12 14.12 22.13 25.38
C LEU A 12 14.69 21.01 26.28
N PHE A 13 14.20 19.78 26.13
CA PHE A 13 14.79 18.59 26.72
C PHE A 13 14.97 17.57 25.60
N GLU A 14 16.20 17.16 25.33
CA GLU A 14 16.68 16.26 24.27
C GLU A 14 16.10 14.83 24.37
N ALA A 15 14.78 14.68 24.40
CA ALA A 15 14.08 13.41 24.51
C ALA A 15 12.70 13.50 23.84
N VAL A 16 12.64 13.95 22.58
CA VAL A 16 11.52 13.56 21.71
C VAL A 16 11.79 12.10 21.35
N ALA A 17 11.36 11.17 22.20
CA ALA A 17 11.24 9.78 21.80
C ALA A 17 10.17 9.77 20.70
N ALA A 18 10.60 9.72 19.44
CA ALA A 18 9.68 9.58 18.33
C ALA A 18 8.83 8.33 18.56
N ILE A 19 7.52 8.53 18.63
CA ILE A 19 6.56 7.42 18.69
C ILE A 19 6.73 6.67 17.37
N ARG A 20 7.14 5.40 17.42
CA ARG A 20 7.24 4.59 16.20
C ARG A 20 5.87 4.53 15.58
N CYS A 21 5.75 4.63 14.26
CA CYS A 21 4.42 4.68 13.62
C CYS A 21 3.54 3.47 13.98
N SER A 22 4.14 2.29 14.17
CA SER A 22 3.47 1.09 14.68
C SER A 22 2.78 1.27 16.04
N GLU A 23 3.24 2.21 16.87
CA GLU A 23 2.66 2.56 18.17
C GLU A 23 1.48 3.55 18.03
N ILE A 24 1.41 4.32 16.93
CA ILE A 24 0.21 5.07 16.52
C ILE A 24 -0.88 4.11 16.05
N GLY A 25 -0.45 3.04 15.37
CA GLY A 25 -1.24 1.85 15.11
C GLY A 25 -1.92 1.81 13.75
N TRP A 26 -2.90 0.93 13.65
CA TRP A 26 -3.70 0.67 12.47
C TRP A 26 -5.14 0.42 12.94
N SER A 27 -6.10 0.62 12.05
CA SER A 27 -7.50 0.52 12.43
C SER A 27 -8.01 -0.93 12.32
N THR A 28 -7.92 -1.68 13.42
CA THR A 28 -8.60 -2.98 13.59
C THR A 28 -9.67 -2.87 14.67
N GLY A 29 -10.92 -2.58 14.30
CA GLY A 29 -12.03 -2.62 15.26
C GLY A 29 -13.34 -1.99 14.77
N ARG A 30 -14.46 -2.41 15.38
CA ARG A 30 -15.82 -1.88 15.14
C ARG A 30 -16.03 -0.42 15.60
N THR A 31 -15.18 0.09 16.49
CA THR A 31 -15.35 1.41 17.13
C THR A 31 -14.39 2.50 16.66
N GLY A 32 -13.35 2.19 15.89
CA GLY A 32 -12.54 3.20 15.20
C GLY A 32 -11.60 4.05 16.00
N ASP A 33 -11.55 3.78 17.30
CA ASP A 33 -10.48 4.25 18.14
C ASP A 33 -9.24 3.42 17.81
N GLY A 34 -8.25 4.04 17.17
CA GLY A 34 -6.89 3.50 17.18
C GLY A 34 -6.40 3.31 18.62
N PRO A 35 -5.21 2.72 18.86
CA PRO A 35 -4.72 2.41 20.21
C PRO A 35 -4.60 3.61 21.18
N ALA A 36 -4.86 4.84 20.73
CA ALA A 36 -4.94 6.06 21.55
C ALA A 36 -6.30 6.82 21.50
N GLY A 37 -7.35 6.31 20.86
CA GLY A 37 -8.63 7.02 20.72
C GLY A 37 -8.57 8.31 19.89
N LEU A 38 -7.57 8.41 19.00
CA LEU A 38 -7.36 9.55 18.13
C LEU A 38 -7.86 9.22 16.72
N ASP A 39 -8.78 10.04 16.22
CA ASP A 39 -9.22 9.99 14.82
C ASP A 39 -8.09 10.60 13.95
N PRO A 40 -7.42 9.82 13.07
CA PRO A 40 -6.35 10.36 12.23
C PRO A 40 -6.85 11.37 11.20
N PHE A 41 -8.17 11.44 11.00
CA PHE A 41 -8.83 12.40 10.13
C PHE A 41 -9.37 13.61 10.91
N ASP A 42 -8.97 13.79 12.17
CA ASP A 42 -9.28 14.99 12.94
C ASP A 42 -8.88 16.24 12.12
N PRO A 43 -9.83 17.14 11.82
CA PRO A 43 -9.58 18.34 11.00
C PRO A 43 -8.57 19.31 11.62
N GLN A 44 -8.12 19.09 12.86
CA GLN A 44 -6.99 19.80 13.46
C GLN A 44 -5.64 19.51 12.76
N GLY A 45 -5.58 18.59 11.79
CA GLY A 45 -4.45 18.45 10.88
C GLY A 45 -3.19 17.90 11.53
N ARG A 46 -3.35 16.98 12.49
CA ARG A 46 -2.23 16.40 13.24
C ARG A 46 -1.37 15.43 12.40
N TRP A 47 -1.90 14.98 11.28
CA TRP A 47 -1.28 13.94 10.45
C TRP A 47 -1.29 14.34 8.97
N GLU A 48 -0.21 14.00 8.27
CA GLU A 48 -0.24 13.91 6.82
C GLU A 48 -1.13 12.72 6.43
N VAL A 49 -2.21 12.98 5.69
CA VAL A 49 -3.13 11.95 5.22
C VAL A 49 -3.07 11.89 3.70
N VAL A 50 -2.80 10.70 3.16
CA VAL A 50 -2.76 10.46 1.72
C VAL A 50 -3.70 9.32 1.34
N ARG A 51 -4.29 9.37 0.14
CA ARG A 51 -5.14 8.30 -0.35
C ARG A 51 -4.29 7.15 -0.87
N ALA A 52 -4.66 5.91 -0.53
CA ALA A 52 -4.00 4.70 -0.99
C ALA A 52 -3.89 4.65 -2.52
N LYS A 53 -5.00 4.91 -3.25
CA LYS A 53 -5.02 4.89 -4.73
C LYS A 53 -4.05 5.86 -5.40
N ASP A 54 -3.64 6.91 -4.69
CA ASP A 54 -2.70 7.92 -5.17
C ASP A 54 -1.23 7.52 -4.89
N CYS A 55 -0.98 6.31 -4.40
CA CYS A 55 0.36 5.79 -4.10
C CYS A 55 0.79 4.69 -5.09
N TRP A 56 2.10 4.42 -5.15
CA TRP A 56 2.64 3.15 -5.67
C TRP A 56 3.11 2.29 -4.51
N VAL A 57 3.06 0.97 -4.66
CA VAL A 57 3.56 0.01 -3.69
C VAL A 57 4.43 -1.04 -4.36
N ARG A 58 5.40 -1.53 -3.60
CA ARG A 58 6.17 -2.73 -3.93
C ARG A 58 6.33 -3.57 -2.68
N PHE A 59 6.11 -4.87 -2.83
CA PHE A 59 6.23 -5.87 -1.78
C PHE A 59 7.64 -6.47 -1.81
N GLN A 60 8.40 -6.35 -0.73
CA GLN A 60 9.73 -6.93 -0.59
C GLN A 60 9.76 -7.97 0.53
N SER A 61 9.79 -9.25 0.15
CA SER A 61 9.96 -10.32 1.12
C SER A 61 11.41 -10.38 1.62
N TYR A 62 11.60 -10.56 2.92
CA TYR A 62 12.91 -10.71 3.55
C TYR A 62 13.12 -12.14 4.06
N ARG A 63 14.39 -12.54 4.19
CA ARG A 63 14.75 -13.90 4.62
C ARG A 63 14.57 -14.06 6.14
N PRO A 64 14.33 -15.28 6.65
CA PRO A 64 14.42 -15.53 8.08
C PRO A 64 15.78 -15.08 8.63
N GLY A 65 15.75 -14.29 9.71
CA GLY A 65 16.95 -13.70 10.33
C GLY A 65 17.45 -12.39 9.70
N GLN A 66 16.87 -11.94 8.58
CA GLN A 66 17.16 -10.63 8.00
C GLN A 66 16.35 -9.54 8.72
N ASN A 67 16.96 -8.38 8.99
CA ASN A 67 16.23 -7.24 9.53
C ASN A 67 15.28 -6.69 8.45
N PRO A 68 13.97 -6.52 8.72
CA PRO A 68 13.03 -5.99 7.74
C PRO A 68 13.42 -4.62 7.18
N ILE A 69 14.12 -3.79 7.96
CA ILE A 69 14.58 -2.46 7.51
C ILE A 69 15.52 -2.58 6.30
N ASP A 70 16.32 -3.65 6.23
CA ASP A 70 17.35 -3.82 5.19
C ASP A 70 16.76 -4.08 3.79
N VAL A 71 15.47 -4.46 3.70
CA VAL A 71 14.79 -4.69 2.41
C VAL A 71 13.96 -3.50 1.94
N ARG A 72 13.90 -2.42 2.73
CA ARG A 72 13.24 -1.17 2.32
C ARG A 72 13.88 -0.63 1.05
N VAL A 73 13.06 -0.23 0.08
CA VAL A 73 13.56 0.46 -1.10
C VAL A 73 13.84 1.92 -0.74
N THR A 74 15.09 2.32 -0.82
CA THR A 74 15.53 3.70 -0.54
C THR A 74 16.02 4.45 -1.79
N LYS A 75 15.98 3.78 -2.95
CA LYS A 75 16.45 4.36 -4.22
C LYS A 75 15.57 5.54 -4.64
N THR A 76 16.21 6.62 -5.07
CA THR A 76 15.52 7.85 -5.50
C THR A 76 15.45 8.03 -7.01
N GLU A 77 16.27 7.31 -7.78
CA GLU A 77 16.35 7.44 -9.23
C GLU A 77 15.82 6.19 -9.96
N PHE A 78 14.87 6.38 -10.86
CA PHE A 78 14.26 5.33 -11.67
C PHE A 78 14.52 5.58 -13.16
N LYS A 79 14.93 4.52 -13.86
CA LYS A 79 15.36 4.56 -15.27
C LYS A 79 14.77 3.39 -16.07
N ALA A 80 13.55 2.97 -15.76
CA ALA A 80 12.94 1.86 -16.48
C ALA A 80 12.81 2.18 -17.97
N THR A 81 13.06 1.18 -18.81
CA THR A 81 12.68 1.19 -20.23
C THR A 81 11.60 0.14 -20.49
N PRO A 82 10.77 0.27 -21.54
CA PRO A 82 9.76 -0.71 -21.88
C PRO A 82 10.30 -2.14 -22.03
N GLU A 83 11.51 -2.30 -22.56
CA GLU A 83 12.19 -3.59 -22.74
C GLU A 83 12.61 -4.20 -21.41
N GLN A 84 13.11 -3.38 -20.47
CA GLN A 84 13.45 -3.84 -19.12
C GLN A 84 12.20 -4.25 -18.33
N VAL A 85 11.09 -3.55 -18.53
CA VAL A 85 9.80 -3.89 -17.91
C VAL A 85 9.29 -5.23 -18.46
N ARG A 86 9.23 -5.38 -19.79
CA ARG A 86 8.86 -6.66 -20.43
C ARG A 86 9.78 -7.80 -19.99
N GLY A 87 11.09 -7.59 -20.03
CA GLY A 87 12.09 -8.58 -19.63
C GLY A 87 11.92 -9.01 -18.17
N THR A 88 11.66 -8.07 -17.26
CA THR A 88 11.43 -8.38 -15.85
C THR A 88 10.13 -9.16 -15.63
N ILE A 89 9.04 -8.79 -16.31
CA ILE A 89 7.75 -9.50 -16.23
C ILE A 89 7.88 -10.94 -16.77
N ASN A 90 8.65 -11.13 -17.84
CA ASN A 90 8.85 -12.45 -18.43
C ASN A 90 9.85 -13.33 -17.64
N ASN A 91 10.65 -12.73 -16.75
CA ASN A 91 11.70 -13.41 -15.99
C ASN A 91 11.54 -13.19 -14.48
N TYR A 92 10.42 -13.61 -13.87
CA TYR A 92 10.20 -13.39 -12.43
C TYR A 92 11.25 -14.02 -11.51
N ASN A 93 11.89 -15.11 -11.95
CA ASN A 93 12.98 -15.77 -11.20
C ASN A 93 14.29 -14.96 -11.21
N ASN A 94 14.34 -13.86 -11.98
CA ASN A 94 15.50 -13.00 -12.12
C ASN A 94 16.75 -13.80 -12.55
N GLU A 95 16.56 -14.72 -13.50
CA GLU A 95 17.65 -15.45 -14.13
C GLU A 95 18.61 -14.43 -14.78
N GLY A 96 19.90 -14.50 -14.44
CA GLY A 96 20.89 -13.50 -14.89
C GLY A 96 20.98 -12.23 -14.02
N LYS A 97 20.12 -12.06 -13.01
CA LYS A 97 20.16 -10.97 -12.01
C LYS A 97 20.07 -9.55 -12.60
N THR A 98 19.32 -9.39 -13.70
CA THR A 98 19.19 -8.12 -14.44
C THR A 98 17.86 -7.40 -14.24
N ASN A 99 16.91 -8.00 -13.51
CA ASN A 99 15.58 -7.43 -13.35
C ASN A 99 15.59 -6.06 -12.66
N ILE A 100 14.72 -5.18 -13.14
CA ILE A 100 14.45 -3.90 -12.50
C ILE A 100 13.37 -4.06 -11.42
N MET A 101 13.17 -3.00 -10.63
CA MET A 101 12.05 -2.93 -9.71
C MET A 101 10.78 -2.56 -10.45
N LEU A 102 9.78 -3.42 -10.37
CA LEU A 102 8.41 -3.18 -10.80
C LEU A 102 7.54 -2.71 -9.63
N TRP A 103 6.49 -1.97 -9.96
CA TRP A 103 5.61 -1.27 -9.03
C TRP A 103 4.16 -1.60 -9.34
N LEU A 104 3.31 -1.60 -8.31
CA LEU A 104 1.86 -1.75 -8.43
C LEU A 104 1.16 -0.52 -7.86
N PRO A 105 0.01 -0.10 -8.40
CA PRO A 105 -0.84 0.88 -7.72
C PRO A 105 -1.16 0.36 -6.32
N LEU A 106 -1.32 1.21 -5.31
CA LEU A 106 -1.78 0.71 -4.00
C LEU A 106 -3.31 0.54 -4.01
N ALA A 107 -3.76 -0.61 -4.50
CA ALA A 107 -5.17 -0.98 -4.73
C ALA A 107 -5.47 -2.44 -4.34
N THR A 108 -6.75 -2.86 -4.30
CA THR A 108 -7.12 -4.26 -3.95
C THR A 108 -6.43 -5.30 -4.80
N LYS A 109 -6.34 -5.09 -6.12
CA LYS A 109 -5.68 -6.04 -7.02
C LYS A 109 -4.25 -6.33 -6.62
N SER A 110 -3.55 -5.33 -6.06
CA SER A 110 -2.17 -5.48 -5.60
C SER A 110 -2.10 -6.24 -4.28
N PHE A 111 -3.12 -6.14 -3.44
CA PHE A 111 -3.30 -6.98 -2.27
C PHE A 111 -3.71 -8.42 -2.62
N GLN A 112 -4.54 -8.64 -3.65
CA GLN A 112 -4.82 -9.98 -4.20
C GLN A 112 -3.51 -10.60 -4.76
N TYR A 113 -2.74 -9.82 -5.54
CA TYR A 113 -1.44 -10.23 -6.07
C TYR A 113 -0.45 -10.61 -4.96
N ALA A 114 -0.39 -9.84 -3.87
CA ALA A 114 0.46 -10.10 -2.71
C ALA A 114 -0.09 -11.17 -1.75
N LYS A 115 -1.21 -11.82 -2.09
CA LYS A 115 -1.95 -12.76 -1.23
C LYS A 115 -2.43 -12.16 0.09
N VAL A 116 -2.52 -10.84 0.24
CA VAL A 116 -3.04 -10.22 1.46
C VAL A 116 -4.53 -10.50 1.63
N VAL A 117 -5.27 -10.47 0.52
CA VAL A 117 -6.67 -10.93 0.40
C VAL A 117 -6.74 -12.08 -0.62
N ASP A 118 -7.87 -12.78 -0.70
CA ASP A 118 -8.05 -13.88 -1.65
C ASP A 118 -7.94 -13.37 -3.10
N GLY A 119 -7.31 -14.17 -3.97
CA GLY A 119 -7.26 -13.90 -5.41
C GLY A 119 -8.63 -13.97 -6.07
N ASN A 120 -9.58 -14.70 -5.48
CA ASN A 120 -10.98 -14.73 -5.88
C ASN A 120 -11.87 -14.20 -4.75
N LEU A 121 -12.28 -12.93 -4.86
CA LEU A 121 -13.16 -12.29 -3.88
C LEU A 121 -14.66 -12.46 -4.20
N GLY A 122 -15.00 -13.14 -5.31
CA GLY A 122 -16.38 -13.35 -5.77
C GLY A 122 -16.63 -12.86 -7.20
N GLU A 123 -17.86 -13.02 -7.67
CA GLU A 123 -18.27 -12.79 -9.07
C GLU A 123 -18.08 -11.34 -9.57
N ASP A 124 -18.01 -10.37 -8.66
CA ASP A 124 -17.86 -8.96 -8.99
C ASP A 124 -16.40 -8.50 -9.12
N PHE A 125 -15.44 -9.40 -8.91
CA PHE A 125 -14.01 -9.09 -8.95
C PHE A 125 -13.31 -9.89 -10.02
N GLU A 126 -12.32 -9.24 -10.65
CA GLU A 126 -11.37 -9.95 -11.48
C GLU A 126 -10.58 -10.95 -10.61
N VAL A 127 -10.49 -12.19 -11.09
CA VAL A 127 -9.67 -13.20 -10.44
C VAL A 127 -8.21 -12.88 -10.71
N ILE A 128 -7.46 -12.62 -9.63
CA ILE A 128 -6.03 -12.34 -9.70
C ILE A 128 -5.28 -13.57 -9.23
N GLU A 129 -4.38 -14.11 -10.07
CA GLU A 129 -3.47 -15.16 -9.64
C GLU A 129 -2.39 -14.58 -8.71
N PRO A 130 -2.30 -15.03 -7.46
CA PRO A 130 -1.35 -14.45 -6.51
C PRO A 130 0.10 -14.84 -6.80
N GLN A 131 1.04 -13.94 -6.50
CA GLN A 131 2.46 -14.19 -6.69
C GLN A 131 3.01 -15.16 -5.64
N SER A 132 3.40 -16.35 -6.08
CA SER A 132 3.84 -17.45 -5.22
C SER A 132 5.04 -17.08 -4.32
N SER A 133 5.94 -16.23 -4.81
CA SER A 133 7.18 -15.83 -4.11
C SER A 133 7.00 -14.80 -2.99
N ILE A 134 5.82 -14.17 -2.86
CA ILE A 134 5.56 -13.23 -1.77
C ILE A 134 5.17 -14.01 -0.51
N ASP A 135 5.88 -13.72 0.58
CA ASP A 135 5.69 -14.29 1.91
C ASP A 135 4.92 -13.32 2.81
N LYS A 136 3.70 -13.70 3.24
CA LYS A 136 2.82 -12.85 4.05
C LYS A 136 3.35 -12.57 5.45
N ASP A 137 4.24 -13.38 5.98
CA ASP A 137 4.74 -13.20 7.34
C ASP A 137 6.03 -12.36 7.36
N ARG A 138 6.65 -12.19 6.19
CA ARG A 138 7.98 -11.57 6.06
C ARG A 138 8.08 -10.65 4.86
N THR A 139 7.20 -9.65 4.79
CA THR A 139 7.23 -8.67 3.70
C THR A 139 7.09 -7.23 4.20
N ILE A 140 7.95 -6.36 3.68
CA ILE A 140 7.82 -4.91 3.79
C ILE A 140 7.09 -4.37 2.56
N LEU A 141 6.25 -3.37 2.79
CA LEU A 141 5.66 -2.55 1.74
C LEU A 141 6.49 -1.27 1.66
N SER A 142 7.21 -1.10 0.55
CA SER A 142 7.78 0.20 0.21
C SER A 142 6.75 0.97 -0.63
N ILE A 143 6.35 2.15 -0.13
CA ILE A 143 5.28 2.97 -0.69
C ILE A 143 5.87 4.27 -1.22
N ILE A 144 5.62 4.57 -2.49
CA ILE A 144 5.87 5.91 -3.05
C ILE A 144 4.60 6.73 -2.84
N LEU A 145 4.72 7.79 -2.05
CA LEU A 145 3.63 8.69 -1.71
C LEU A 145 3.18 9.53 -2.92
N PRO A 146 2.00 10.18 -2.87
CA PRO A 146 1.50 10.98 -3.99
C PRO A 146 2.45 12.11 -4.41
N SER A 147 3.22 12.66 -3.46
CA SER A 147 4.27 13.63 -3.73
C SER A 147 5.35 13.09 -4.68
N GLY A 148 5.75 11.83 -4.49
CA GLY A 148 6.68 11.11 -5.36
C GLY A 148 6.05 10.63 -6.66
N LYS A 149 4.82 10.09 -6.60
CA LYS A 149 4.08 9.60 -7.78
C LYS A 149 3.98 10.67 -8.87
N ARG A 150 3.73 11.93 -8.50
CA ARG A 150 3.65 13.07 -9.44
C ARG A 150 4.98 13.42 -10.13
N LYS A 151 6.12 12.96 -9.59
CA LYS A 151 7.47 13.18 -10.14
C LYS A 151 7.92 12.04 -11.05
N LEU A 152 7.11 10.99 -11.20
CA LEU A 152 7.47 9.76 -11.90
C LEU A 152 6.56 9.53 -13.11
N GLU A 153 7.17 9.07 -14.20
CA GLU A 153 6.48 8.57 -15.38
C GLU A 153 6.28 7.05 -15.25
N GLU A 154 5.08 6.59 -15.59
CA GLU A 154 4.77 5.18 -15.76
C GLU A 154 5.42 4.66 -17.05
N VAL A 155 6.12 3.53 -16.96
CA VAL A 155 6.74 2.87 -18.11
C VAL A 155 6.11 1.49 -18.29
N ARG A 156 5.25 1.37 -19.30
CA ARG A 156 4.60 0.11 -19.67
C ARG A 156 5.57 -0.83 -20.38
N PRO A 157 5.35 -2.16 -20.32
CA PRO A 157 6.16 -3.10 -21.07
C PRO A 157 6.10 -2.81 -22.57
N ALA A 158 7.20 -3.09 -23.28
CA ALA A 158 7.18 -3.12 -24.73
C ALA A 158 6.12 -4.12 -25.20
N SER A 159 5.42 -3.79 -26.30
CA SER A 159 4.46 -4.70 -26.92
C SER A 159 5.10 -6.06 -27.18
N ALA A 160 4.32 -7.13 -27.03
CA ALA A 160 4.77 -8.44 -27.48
C ALA A 160 5.04 -8.43 -28.99
N ASP A 161 6.11 -9.09 -29.43
CA ASP A 161 6.32 -9.33 -30.85
C ASP A 161 5.20 -10.24 -31.38
N GLN A 162 4.87 -10.14 -32.67
CA GLN A 162 3.81 -10.94 -33.28
C GLN A 162 4.07 -12.45 -33.05
N GLY A 163 3.27 -13.06 -32.17
CA GLY A 163 3.37 -14.48 -31.81
C GLY A 163 3.63 -14.75 -30.32
N GLU A 164 4.10 -13.78 -29.53
CA GLU A 164 4.28 -13.94 -28.09
C GLU A 164 3.01 -13.59 -27.31
N SER A 165 2.14 -14.57 -27.10
CA SER A 165 1.14 -14.51 -26.02
C SER A 165 1.84 -14.80 -24.68
N SER A 166 2.57 -13.83 -24.12
CA SER A 166 3.08 -13.99 -22.75
C SER A 166 1.94 -13.79 -21.76
N ILE A 167 1.42 -14.90 -21.23
CA ILE A 167 0.44 -14.89 -20.12
C ILE A 167 0.92 -14.03 -18.95
N ASN A 168 2.22 -13.89 -18.75
CA ASN A 168 2.81 -13.04 -17.72
C ASN A 168 2.58 -11.55 -17.98
N LEU A 169 2.61 -11.10 -19.24
CA LEU A 169 2.30 -9.72 -19.60
C LEU A 169 0.83 -9.40 -19.35
N GLN A 170 -0.08 -10.32 -19.72
CA GLN A 170 -1.52 -10.16 -19.44
C GLN A 170 -1.80 -10.09 -17.94
N ARG A 171 -1.19 -10.99 -17.15
CA ARG A 171 -1.30 -10.98 -15.69
C ARG A 171 -0.74 -9.69 -15.08
N ALA A 172 0.40 -9.22 -15.57
CA ALA A 172 1.00 -7.97 -15.12
C ALA A 172 0.10 -6.76 -15.42
N GLU A 173 -0.48 -6.71 -16.62
CA GLU A 173 -1.42 -5.66 -17.00
C GLU A 173 -2.69 -5.67 -16.14
N ALA A 174 -3.24 -6.86 -15.84
CA ALA A 174 -4.45 -7.01 -15.02
C ALA A 174 -4.32 -6.36 -13.64
N VAL A 175 -3.14 -6.41 -13.02
CA VAL A 175 -2.84 -5.83 -11.70
C VAL A 175 -2.15 -4.46 -11.77
N GLY A 176 -1.88 -3.94 -12.98
CA GLY A 176 -1.21 -2.64 -13.18
C GLY A 176 0.29 -2.63 -12.87
N ILE A 177 0.97 -3.78 -12.99
CA ILE A 177 2.43 -3.85 -12.82
C ILE A 177 3.12 -2.97 -13.86
N THR A 178 4.01 -2.09 -13.39
CA THR A 178 4.69 -1.12 -14.25
C THR A 178 6.14 -0.86 -13.83
N GLY A 179 6.94 -0.33 -14.76
CA GLY A 179 8.20 0.32 -14.44
C GLY A 179 7.99 1.80 -14.13
N LEU A 180 8.95 2.41 -13.45
CA LEU A 180 8.93 3.85 -13.19
C LEU A 180 10.18 4.53 -13.78
N LYS A 181 10.03 5.79 -14.17
CA LYS A 181 11.13 6.63 -14.65
C LYS A 181 11.01 8.03 -14.05
N GLY A 182 12.13 8.59 -13.60
CA GLY A 182 12.18 9.90 -12.96
C GLY A 182 12.97 9.87 -11.66
N THR A 183 12.91 10.96 -10.89
CA THR A 183 13.63 11.11 -9.63
C THR A 183 12.70 11.60 -8.53
N ILE A 184 12.79 10.99 -7.35
CA ILE A 184 12.07 11.35 -6.13
C ILE A 184 13.05 11.66 -5.00
N SER A 185 12.56 12.17 -3.87
CA SER A 185 13.35 12.41 -2.65
C SER A 185 13.09 11.32 -1.60
N PRO A 186 13.96 11.18 -0.59
CA PRO A 186 13.67 10.33 0.57
C PRO A 186 12.30 10.60 1.20
N ASP A 187 11.89 11.86 1.28
CA ASP A 187 10.61 12.28 1.87
C ASP A 187 9.37 11.81 1.09
N ASP A 188 9.55 11.30 -0.13
CA ASP A 188 8.46 10.72 -0.93
C ASP A 188 8.21 9.24 -0.61
N TRP A 189 8.99 8.64 0.30
CA TRP A 189 8.84 7.26 0.74
C TRP A 189 8.06 7.14 2.03
N ALA A 190 7.28 6.05 2.11
CA ALA A 190 6.83 5.50 3.37
C ALA A 190 6.93 3.97 3.37
N TYR A 191 6.93 3.38 4.57
CA TYR A 191 7.15 1.96 4.80
C TYR A 191 6.16 1.44 5.85
N THR A 192 5.63 0.26 5.60
CA THR A 192 4.77 -0.49 6.53
C THR A 192 5.02 -1.98 6.31
N THR A 193 4.42 -2.81 7.15
CA THR A 193 4.49 -4.27 7.02
C THR A 193 3.27 -4.81 6.30
N ILE A 194 3.44 -5.97 5.66
CA ILE A 194 2.31 -6.66 5.03
C ILE A 194 1.27 -7.12 6.07
N VAL A 195 1.69 -7.36 7.32
CA VAL A 195 0.82 -7.79 8.42
C VAL A 195 -0.13 -6.66 8.81
N GLU A 196 0.37 -5.43 8.97
CA GLU A 196 -0.45 -4.25 9.25
C GLU A 196 -1.46 -4.01 8.12
N ALA A 197 -1.00 -4.10 6.86
CA ALA A 197 -1.88 -3.96 5.71
C ALA A 197 -2.95 -5.08 5.67
N GLN A 198 -2.59 -6.32 6.00
CA GLN A 198 -3.52 -7.45 6.03
C GLN A 198 -4.61 -7.25 7.08
N LEU A 199 -4.26 -6.78 8.26
CA LEU A 199 -5.22 -6.52 9.33
C LEU A 199 -6.27 -5.48 8.91
N VAL A 200 -5.86 -4.41 8.23
CA VAL A 200 -6.80 -3.40 7.71
C VAL A 200 -7.61 -3.91 6.53
N MET A 201 -7.00 -4.63 5.59
CA MET A 201 -7.73 -5.21 4.46
C MET A 201 -8.78 -6.23 4.91
N LEU A 202 -8.46 -7.08 5.90
CA LEU A 202 -9.42 -8.01 6.49
C LEU A 202 -10.56 -7.28 7.21
N SER A 203 -10.26 -6.21 7.94
CA SER A 203 -11.29 -5.38 8.59
C SER A 203 -12.22 -4.72 7.58
N ILE A 204 -11.69 -4.21 6.46
CA ILE A 204 -12.49 -3.63 5.38
C ILE A 204 -13.37 -4.71 4.75
N TYR A 205 -12.80 -5.88 4.44
CA TYR A 205 -13.53 -6.99 3.85
C TYR A 205 -14.69 -7.45 4.74
N GLN A 206 -14.45 -7.68 6.03
CA GLN A 206 -15.48 -8.09 6.99
C GLN A 206 -16.59 -7.05 7.12
N GLU A 207 -16.26 -5.76 7.22
CA GLU A 207 -17.26 -4.70 7.31
C GLU A 207 -18.10 -4.59 6.03
N GLN A 208 -17.50 -4.85 4.88
CA GLN A 208 -18.23 -4.88 3.60
C GLN A 208 -19.13 -6.10 3.48
N GLU A 209 -18.67 -7.27 3.93
CA GLU A 209 -19.47 -8.49 3.98
C GLU A 209 -20.68 -8.31 4.91
N ASP A 210 -20.46 -7.83 6.14
CA ASP A 210 -21.52 -7.50 7.10
C ASP A 210 -22.52 -6.51 6.47
N ALA A 211 -22.01 -5.41 5.88
CA ALA A 211 -22.86 -4.39 5.27
C ALA A 211 -23.70 -4.92 4.09
N TYR A 212 -23.12 -5.84 3.29
CA TYR A 212 -23.80 -6.50 2.19
C TYR A 212 -24.98 -7.36 2.68
N PHE A 213 -24.77 -8.16 3.73
CA PHE A 213 -25.82 -9.00 4.29
C PHE A 213 -26.88 -8.19 5.07
N ASP A 214 -26.47 -7.16 5.78
CA ASP A 214 -27.34 -6.25 6.54
C ASP A 214 -28.09 -5.24 5.66
N ARG A 215 -27.76 -5.16 4.36
CA ARG A 215 -28.33 -4.19 3.40
C ARG A 215 -28.12 -2.73 3.81
N ARG A 216 -26.94 -2.42 4.32
CA ARG A 216 -26.52 -1.07 4.74
C ARG A 216 -25.29 -0.62 3.96
N HIS A 217 -24.98 0.66 4.04
CA HIS A 217 -23.68 1.15 3.59
C HIS A 217 -22.59 0.71 4.60
N PRO A 218 -21.42 0.26 4.14
CA PRO A 218 -20.33 -0.08 5.03
C PRO A 218 -19.75 1.18 5.67
N ASN A 219 -19.42 1.06 6.93
CA ASN A 219 -18.80 2.09 7.75
C ASN A 219 -17.28 1.92 7.72
N LEU A 220 -16.65 2.51 6.70
CA LEU A 220 -15.20 2.45 6.51
C LEU A 220 -14.43 3.52 7.31
N ARG A 221 -14.97 4.05 8.42
CA ARG A 221 -14.26 5.05 9.25
C ARG A 221 -12.84 4.58 9.65
N ASN A 222 -12.65 3.26 9.65
CA ASN A 222 -11.50 2.53 10.16
C ASN A 222 -10.74 1.83 9.03
N ALA A 223 -10.66 2.44 7.87
CA ALA A 223 -9.93 1.91 6.72
C ALA A 223 -8.63 2.69 6.52
N TRP A 224 -7.67 2.58 7.45
CA TRP A 224 -6.40 3.30 7.38
C TRP A 224 -5.26 2.59 8.11
N ILE A 225 -4.02 2.82 7.66
CA ILE A 225 -2.80 2.43 8.38
C ILE A 225 -1.87 3.63 8.52
N THR A 226 -1.02 3.65 9.54
CA THR A 226 0.17 4.51 9.52
C THR A 226 1.33 3.83 8.79
N ALA A 227 2.11 4.61 8.05
CA ALA A 227 3.37 4.19 7.47
C ALA A 227 4.50 5.13 7.93
N GLU A 228 5.67 4.57 8.18
CA GLU A 228 6.89 5.28 8.58
C GLU A 228 7.54 5.93 7.36
N LYS A 229 7.81 7.22 7.40
CA LYS A 229 8.53 7.90 6.32
C LYS A 229 10.02 7.54 6.37
N ALA A 230 10.79 8.01 5.39
CA ALA A 230 12.25 7.80 5.41
C ALA A 230 12.93 8.47 6.61
N ASP A 231 12.41 9.61 7.09
CA ASP A 231 12.71 10.09 8.43
C ASP A 231 11.94 9.23 9.45
N PRO A 232 12.63 8.48 10.33
CA PRO A 232 11.97 7.58 11.28
C PRO A 232 11.12 8.30 12.34
N ASN A 233 11.20 9.63 12.42
CA ASN A 233 10.40 10.44 13.33
C ASN A 233 9.10 10.95 12.69
N GLU A 234 8.88 10.69 11.39
CA GLU A 234 7.67 11.11 10.68
C GLU A 234 6.79 9.93 10.27
N CYS A 235 5.49 10.12 10.40
CA CYS A 235 4.46 9.15 10.01
C CYS A 235 3.47 9.79 9.05
N VAL A 236 2.97 8.96 8.13
CA VAL A 236 1.89 9.32 7.21
C VAL A 236 0.74 8.33 7.36
N VAL A 237 -0.49 8.82 7.30
CA VAL A 237 -1.70 8.00 7.30
C VAL A 237 -2.06 7.67 5.85
N ILE A 238 -2.12 6.37 5.55
CA ILE A 238 -2.60 5.87 4.27
C ILE A 238 -4.09 5.55 4.40
N ASP A 239 -4.90 6.30 3.68
CA ASP A 239 -6.37 6.24 3.68
C ASP A 239 -6.89 5.28 2.59
N PHE A 240 -7.53 4.19 3.02
CA PHE A 240 -8.15 3.17 2.16
C PHE A 240 -9.67 3.36 1.98
N ARG A 241 -10.23 4.49 2.44
CA ARG A 241 -11.68 4.73 2.34
C ARG A 241 -12.17 5.01 0.93
N ASP A 242 -11.29 5.34 -0.01
CA ASP A 242 -11.70 5.66 -1.39
C ASP A 242 -12.12 4.39 -2.15
N PHE A 243 -13.36 4.41 -2.66
CA PHE A 243 -14.22 3.23 -2.79
C PHE A 243 -14.11 2.46 -4.11
N VAL A 244 -13.51 3.02 -5.16
CA VAL A 244 -13.52 2.36 -6.49
C VAL A 244 -12.61 1.13 -6.53
N ASP A 245 -11.60 1.09 -5.67
CA ASP A 245 -10.55 0.08 -5.72
C ASP A 245 -10.65 -0.97 -4.61
N PHE A 246 -11.68 -0.94 -3.74
CA PHE A 246 -11.72 -1.74 -2.50
C PHE A 246 -13.08 -2.38 -2.12
N PHE A 247 -14.09 -2.44 -2.99
CA PHE A 247 -15.48 -2.68 -2.58
C PHE A 247 -16.18 -3.93 -3.16
N LEU A 248 -16.78 -4.79 -2.31
CA LEU A 248 -17.77 -5.81 -2.74
C LEU A 248 -19.08 -5.12 -3.12
N ARG A 249 -19.61 -5.26 -4.35
CA ARG A 249 -20.82 -4.54 -4.83
C ARG A 249 -21.89 -4.40 -3.72
N PRO A 250 -22.36 -3.18 -3.40
CA PRO A 250 -23.44 -3.04 -2.44
C PRO A 250 -24.72 -3.58 -3.09
N ARG A 251 -25.42 -4.49 -2.41
CA ARG A 251 -26.83 -4.74 -2.74
C ARG A 251 -27.59 -3.44 -2.57
N PRO A 252 -28.62 -3.15 -3.39
CA PRO A 252 -29.51 -2.04 -3.12
C PRO A 252 -30.00 -2.13 -1.67
N ALA A 253 -29.90 -1.04 -0.93
CA ALA A 253 -30.50 -0.96 0.41
C ALA A 253 -31.96 -1.43 0.30
N ALA A 254 -32.47 -2.08 1.35
CA ALA A 254 -33.88 -2.44 1.38
C ALA A 254 -34.69 -1.17 1.07
N ALA A 255 -35.55 -1.22 0.05
CA ALA A 255 -36.45 -0.11 -0.25
C ALA A 255 -37.26 0.15 1.02
N SER A 256 -37.06 1.33 1.62
CA SER A 256 -37.85 1.85 2.73
C SER A 256 -39.26 2.17 2.29
#